data_AF-A0A3Q3M775-F1
#
_entry.id   AF-A0A3Q3M775-F1
#
_cell.length_a   1.000
_cell.length_b   1.000
_cell.length_c   1.000
_cell.angle_alpha   90.00
_cell.angle_beta   90.00
_cell.angle_gamma   90.00
#
_symmetry.space_group_name_H-M   'P 1'
#
loop_
_entity.id
_entity.type
_entity.pdbx_description
1 polymer ?
#
loop_
_entity_poly.entity_id
_entity_poly.type
_entity_poly.pdbx_seq_one_letter_code
_entity_poly.pdbx_strand_id
1 'polypeptide(L)'
;MKNNGTGKRLRTGLHTDVRLTYDHNVQTVQTSEERREGESANSVFVHSSSPRKLCWTGSSYIYASPGTKPQLLMQLESCVKKELHMINPHEPKYQELKLQVYRNVFGCFIKEFKTYQPLLCAIKKEYENTLAYQQDQIRELEPLQSRLRLVTEECDRKIQARWREEQAEIAALKGEKLQLQRNIEVMRKNEKAMQAVVAHLQSELSSQYIQYREERDARRLLMWQLSDHTKGHVKKEDSAGEYTEEAKDPVELQLTLKVCREDLTKAQEELNRMKAEYWDVVPRRNWEALEQTHKQTLLQLKTLQGDFNQLKREYDTLLELHKGGSIQDRKHVSTIVQMNECASQGQSQIQSSQLKEMINSDISENSTLTAQEFRMALRTALPLKSDEEIDELVTSAQSEPDCSNDTISSKRLHSLLAEFDAAILPLCLDESEENASYHPPSD
;
A
#
# COMPACT_ATOMS: atom_id res chain seq x y z
N MET A 1 37.53 -20.41 -6.91
CA MET A 1 37.40 -19.08 -6.24
C MET A 1 36.47 -18.21 -7.08
N LYS A 2 35.46 -17.62 -6.42
CA LYS A 2 34.78 -16.33 -6.70
C LYS A 2 34.05 -16.17 -8.06
N ASN A 3 32.72 -16.12 -8.05
CA ASN A 3 31.87 -14.90 -8.09
C ASN A 3 31.33 -14.69 -9.53
N ASN A 4 30.09 -14.28 -9.86
CA ASN A 4 28.97 -13.67 -9.14
C ASN A 4 27.66 -13.98 -9.92
N GLY A 5 26.57 -14.27 -9.21
CA GLY A 5 25.21 -14.31 -9.76
C GLY A 5 24.45 -13.03 -9.42
N THR A 6 23.94 -12.35 -10.45
CA THR A 6 23.17 -11.10 -10.36
C THR A 6 21.67 -11.42 -10.27
N GLY A 7 21.06 -11.15 -9.11
CA GLY A 7 19.61 -11.25 -8.90
C GLY A 7 18.90 -9.93 -9.22
N LYS A 8 17.91 -10.01 -10.12
CA LYS A 8 17.04 -8.91 -10.57
C LYS A 8 16.01 -8.57 -9.48
N ARG A 9 15.85 -7.28 -9.16
CA ARG A 9 14.83 -6.74 -8.24
C ARG A 9 13.67 -6.18 -9.08
N LEU A 10 12.49 -6.79 -8.94
CA LEU A 10 11.23 -6.29 -9.50
C LEU A 10 10.64 -5.26 -8.53
N ARG A 11 10.21 -4.14 -9.11
CA ARG A 11 9.60 -2.99 -8.47
C ARG A 11 8.09 -3.14 -8.62
N THR A 12 7.34 -3.17 -7.53
CA THR A 12 5.89 -2.92 -7.55
C THR A 12 5.59 -1.84 -6.53
N GLY A 13 4.79 -0.88 -6.95
CA GLY A 13 4.40 0.29 -6.16
C GLY A 13 2.97 0.19 -5.65
N LEU A 14 2.76 0.99 -4.59
CA LEU A 14 1.54 1.65 -4.16
C LEU A 14 0.44 0.80 -3.52
N HIS A 15 0.38 0.85 -2.18
CA HIS A 15 -0.89 1.18 -1.52
C HIS A 15 -0.68 2.00 -0.24
N THR A 16 -1.61 2.94 -0.10
CA THR A 16 -1.85 4.02 0.85
C THR A 16 -1.54 3.77 2.33
N ASP A 17 -0.83 4.75 2.90
CA ASP A 17 -0.63 4.98 4.33
C ASP A 17 -1.95 5.24 5.07
N VAL A 18 -2.22 4.46 6.13
CA VAL A 18 -3.01 4.93 7.28
C VAL A 18 -2.11 4.83 8.50
N ARG A 19 -1.68 6.00 8.96
CA ARG A 19 -0.70 6.22 10.02
C ARG A 19 -1.42 6.17 11.37
N LEU A 20 -1.24 5.10 12.14
CA LEU A 20 -1.60 5.06 13.56
C LEU A 20 -0.32 5.02 14.39
N THR A 21 0.01 6.16 14.98
CA THR A 21 1.07 6.31 15.98
C THR A 21 0.59 5.76 17.32
N TYR A 22 1.17 4.66 17.78
CA TYR A 22 1.09 4.22 19.17
C TYR A 22 2.44 4.49 19.84
N ASP A 23 2.46 5.48 20.72
CA ASP A 23 3.53 5.69 21.69
C ASP A 23 3.38 4.68 22.84
N HIS A 24 4.45 3.92 23.10
CA HIS A 24 4.59 3.16 24.34
C HIS A 24 5.82 3.68 25.09
N ASN A 25 5.55 4.56 26.04
CA ASN A 25 6.47 4.88 27.12
C ASN A 25 6.39 3.78 28.17
N VAL A 26 7.45 3.00 28.27
CA VAL A 26 7.71 2.12 29.40
C VAL A 26 8.55 2.92 30.38
N GLN A 27 7.99 3.25 31.54
CA GLN A 27 8.81 3.58 32.71
C GLN A 27 8.31 2.84 33.95
N THR A 28 9.24 2.06 34.45
CA THR A 28 9.20 1.15 35.58
C THR A 28 9.15 1.91 36.91
N VAL A 29 8.69 1.19 37.95
CA VAL A 29 9.03 1.29 39.39
C VAL A 29 7.85 1.63 40.32
N GLN A 30 7.35 0.55 40.93
CA GLN A 30 6.98 0.31 42.34
C GLN A 30 7.00 1.55 43.27
N THR A 31 6.02 1.80 44.16
CA THR A 31 5.79 1.04 45.41
C THR A 31 4.67 1.73 46.22
N SER A 32 4.00 0.94 47.07
CA SER A 32 3.37 1.32 48.35
C SER A 32 1.95 1.92 48.38
N GLU A 33 1.04 1.06 48.83
CA GLU A 33 0.04 1.25 49.91
C GLU A 33 -0.60 2.64 50.09
N GLU A 34 -1.93 2.71 49.90
CA GLU A 34 -2.82 3.03 51.03
C GLU A 34 -4.27 2.63 50.78
N ARG A 35 -4.87 2.17 51.88
CA ARG A 35 -6.21 1.63 52.07
C ARG A 35 -7.24 2.77 52.07
N ARG A 36 -8.36 2.61 51.35
CA ARG A 36 -9.66 3.09 51.86
C ARG A 36 -10.86 2.40 51.20
N GLU A 37 -11.78 2.01 52.07
CA GLU A 37 -13.09 1.43 51.82
C GLU A 37 -14.02 2.38 51.05
N GLY A 38 -15.03 1.80 50.39
CA GLY A 38 -16.17 2.54 49.84
C GLY A 38 -17.00 1.74 48.84
N GLU A 39 -17.90 0.92 49.38
CA GLU A 39 -19.30 0.69 48.94
C GLU A 39 -19.62 0.82 47.43
N SER A 40 -19.98 -0.30 46.79
CA SER A 40 -21.37 -0.64 46.42
C SER A 40 -21.99 0.23 45.31
N ALA A 41 -22.15 -0.33 44.10
CA ALA A 41 -23.47 -0.76 43.58
C ALA A 41 -23.42 -1.10 42.07
N ASN A 42 -24.28 -2.06 41.71
CA ASN A 42 -24.86 -2.37 40.39
C ASN A 42 -24.06 -3.32 39.47
N SER A 43 -24.25 -4.65 39.54
CA SER A 43 -25.44 -5.45 39.14
C SER A 43 -25.57 -5.59 37.61
N VAL A 44 -24.93 -6.61 37.04
CA VAL A 44 -25.25 -7.11 35.70
C VAL A 44 -26.43 -8.07 35.81
N PHE A 45 -27.53 -7.67 35.18
CA PHE A 45 -28.77 -8.43 35.05
C PHE A 45 -28.53 -9.69 34.20
N VAL A 46 -28.74 -10.86 34.78
CA VAL A 46 -28.99 -12.10 34.04
C VAL A 46 -30.46 -12.44 34.28
N HIS A 47 -31.24 -12.42 33.20
CA HIS A 47 -32.65 -12.81 33.21
C HIS A 47 -32.79 -14.29 33.62
N SER A 48 -33.11 -14.53 34.89
CA SER A 48 -33.67 -15.80 35.33
C SER A 48 -35.15 -15.87 34.95
N SER A 49 -35.52 -16.94 34.26
CA SER A 49 -36.88 -17.31 33.87
C SER A 49 -37.90 -17.18 35.01
N SER A 50 -39.10 -16.69 34.66
CA SER A 50 -40.28 -16.50 35.50
C SER A 50 -40.56 -17.64 36.52
N PRO A 51 -40.89 -17.33 37.78
CA PRO A 51 -41.24 -18.34 38.77
C PRO A 51 -42.70 -18.77 38.60
N ARG A 52 -42.94 -20.03 38.21
CA ARG A 52 -44.25 -20.66 38.45
C ARG A 52 -44.47 -20.70 39.97
N LYS A 53 -45.40 -19.86 40.46
CA LYS A 53 -45.97 -19.97 41.81
C LYS A 53 -46.58 -21.35 41.98
N LEU A 54 -45.83 -22.27 42.59
CA LEU A 54 -46.41 -23.40 43.30
C LEU A 54 -46.71 -22.90 44.73
N CYS A 55 -47.99 -22.69 45.02
CA CYS A 55 -48.46 -22.48 46.38
C CYS A 55 -48.24 -23.78 47.16
N TRP A 56 -47.24 -23.80 48.04
CA TRP A 56 -47.13 -24.82 49.08
C TRP A 56 -48.01 -24.40 50.25
N THR A 57 -49.30 -24.71 50.18
CA THR A 57 -50.19 -24.72 51.33
C THR A 57 -49.91 -25.96 52.16
N GLY A 58 -49.52 -25.76 53.42
CA GLY A 58 -49.54 -26.78 54.46
C GLY A 58 -48.26 -27.59 54.60
N SER A 59 -47.35 -27.15 55.47
CA SER A 59 -46.46 -28.08 56.16
C SER A 59 -46.21 -27.57 57.57
N SER A 60 -46.87 -28.19 58.55
CA SER A 60 -46.57 -28.03 59.96
C SER A 60 -45.20 -28.63 60.22
N TYR A 61 -44.26 -27.79 60.67
CA TYR A 61 -42.99 -28.26 61.22
C TYR A 61 -43.25 -28.94 62.57
N ILE A 62 -43.53 -30.24 62.55
CA ILE A 62 -43.43 -31.11 63.73
C ILE A 62 -42.08 -31.81 63.64
N TYR A 63 -40.98 -31.11 63.95
CA TYR A 63 -39.74 -31.63 64.57
C TYR A 63 -38.63 -30.55 64.59
N ALA A 64 -38.80 -29.49 65.38
CA ALA A 64 -37.69 -28.74 65.96
C ALA A 64 -38.21 -27.89 67.11
N SER A 65 -37.78 -28.19 68.34
CA SER A 65 -37.99 -27.27 69.45
C SER A 65 -37.35 -25.91 69.11
N PRO A 66 -38.02 -24.78 69.38
CA PRO A 66 -37.46 -23.46 69.15
C PRO A 66 -36.27 -23.24 70.11
N GLY A 67 -35.05 -23.32 69.58
CA GLY A 67 -33.84 -22.86 70.27
C GLY A 67 -32.62 -23.79 70.26
N THR A 68 -32.73 -25.05 69.82
CA THR A 68 -31.57 -25.96 69.76
C THR A 68 -31.22 -26.33 68.34
N LYS A 69 -30.05 -25.88 67.88
CA LYS A 69 -29.50 -26.22 66.58
C LYS A 69 -29.21 -27.73 66.52
N PRO A 70 -29.58 -28.45 65.44
CA PRO A 70 -29.27 -29.87 65.31
C PRO A 70 -27.78 -30.14 65.50
N GLN A 71 -27.43 -31.17 66.29
CA GLN A 71 -26.04 -31.48 66.64
C GLN A 71 -25.17 -31.73 65.40
N LEU A 72 -25.71 -32.42 64.39
CA LEU A 72 -25.05 -32.65 63.10
C LEU A 72 -24.69 -31.33 62.38
N LEU A 73 -25.59 -30.35 62.41
CA LEU A 73 -25.36 -29.05 61.76
C LEU A 73 -24.29 -28.24 62.49
N MET A 74 -24.24 -28.28 63.82
CA MET A 74 -23.15 -27.64 64.59
C MET A 74 -21.79 -28.28 64.30
N GLN A 75 -21.74 -29.60 64.18
CA GLN A 75 -20.50 -30.33 63.88
C GLN A 75 -19.98 -30.03 62.47
N LEU A 76 -20.86 -30.03 61.46
CA LEU A 76 -20.50 -29.70 60.09
C LEU A 76 -20.02 -28.25 59.95
N GLU A 77 -20.69 -27.29 60.60
CA GLU A 77 -20.26 -25.88 60.57
C GLU A 77 -18.94 -25.63 61.32
N SER A 78 -18.72 -26.31 62.44
CA SER A 78 -17.43 -26.26 63.14
C SER A 78 -16.32 -26.86 62.27
N CYS A 79 -16.60 -27.94 61.55
CA CYS A 79 -15.69 -28.57 60.60
C CYS A 79 -15.32 -27.62 59.45
N VAL A 80 -16.31 -27.02 58.77
CA VAL A 80 -16.07 -26.04 57.69
C VAL A 80 -15.22 -24.87 58.20
N LYS A 81 -15.54 -24.30 59.36
CA LYS A 81 -14.81 -23.14 59.89
C LYS A 81 -13.36 -23.48 60.23
N LYS A 82 -13.09 -24.66 60.76
CA LYS A 82 -11.73 -25.12 61.08
C LYS A 82 -10.92 -25.40 59.82
N GLU A 83 -11.47 -26.18 58.88
CA GLU A 83 -10.81 -26.53 57.62
C GLU A 83 -10.57 -25.30 56.74
N LEU A 84 -11.52 -24.36 56.68
CA LEU A 84 -11.37 -23.12 55.91
C LEU A 84 -10.35 -22.16 56.53
N HIS A 85 -10.18 -22.19 57.86
CA HIS A 85 -9.14 -21.42 58.55
C HIS A 85 -7.73 -21.99 58.33
N MET A 86 -7.62 -23.26 57.94
CA MET A 86 -6.34 -23.88 57.60
C MET A 86 -5.87 -23.57 56.16
N ILE A 87 -6.78 -23.12 55.28
CA ILE A 87 -6.45 -22.78 53.88
C ILE A 87 -5.94 -21.34 53.81
N ASN A 88 -4.77 -21.13 53.19
CA ASN A 88 -4.19 -19.80 53.02
C ASN A 88 -4.93 -19.00 51.92
N PRO A 89 -5.44 -17.79 52.22
CA PRO A 89 -6.10 -16.92 51.23
C PRO A 89 -5.24 -16.51 50.03
N HIS A 90 -3.91 -16.54 50.14
CA HIS A 90 -2.98 -16.15 49.07
C HIS A 90 -2.60 -17.28 48.11
N GLU A 91 -3.15 -18.48 48.29
CA GLU A 91 -2.82 -19.60 47.42
C GLU A 91 -3.55 -19.47 46.07
N PRO A 92 -2.89 -19.66 44.91
CA PRO A 92 -3.51 -19.50 43.59
C PRO A 92 -4.69 -20.46 43.33
N LYS A 93 -4.77 -21.55 44.11
CA LYS A 93 -5.88 -22.51 44.09
C LYS A 93 -6.85 -22.36 45.27
N TYR A 94 -6.84 -21.22 45.96
CA TYR A 94 -7.66 -20.96 47.14
C TYR A 94 -9.14 -21.28 46.92
N GLN A 95 -9.72 -20.89 45.78
CA GLN A 95 -11.12 -21.17 45.48
C GLN A 95 -11.39 -22.67 45.25
N GLU A 96 -10.45 -23.40 44.64
CA GLU A 96 -10.54 -24.83 44.39
C GLU A 96 -10.43 -25.63 45.71
N LEU A 97 -9.51 -25.22 46.59
CA LEU A 97 -9.34 -25.78 47.94
C LEU A 97 -10.56 -25.49 48.83
N LYS A 98 -11.11 -24.28 48.76
CA LYS A 98 -12.35 -23.90 49.44
C LYS A 98 -13.53 -24.76 48.97
N LEU A 99 -13.67 -24.95 47.66
CA LEU A 99 -14.72 -25.80 47.09
C LEU A 99 -14.58 -27.25 47.55
N GLN A 100 -13.34 -27.75 47.68
CA GLN A 100 -13.06 -29.10 48.16
C GLN A 100 -13.52 -29.33 49.61
N VAL A 101 -13.33 -28.35 50.50
CA VAL A 101 -13.84 -28.41 51.88
C VAL A 101 -15.36 -28.51 51.89
N TYR A 102 -16.05 -27.68 51.12
CA TYR A 102 -17.51 -27.75 51.01
C TYR A 102 -17.99 -29.05 50.36
N ARG A 103 -17.27 -29.60 49.36
CA ARG A 103 -17.57 -30.89 48.73
C ARG A 103 -17.47 -32.05 49.73
N ASN A 104 -16.47 -32.03 50.60
CA ASN A 104 -16.27 -33.02 51.64
C ASN A 104 -17.37 -32.96 52.71
N VAL A 105 -17.67 -31.76 53.21
CA VAL A 105 -18.72 -31.54 54.21
C VAL A 105 -20.10 -31.87 53.66
N PHE A 106 -20.40 -31.52 52.41
CA PHE A 106 -21.64 -31.90 51.74
C PHE A 106 -21.73 -33.42 51.54
N GLY A 107 -20.61 -34.09 51.26
CA GLY A 107 -20.54 -35.56 51.24
C GLY A 107 -20.87 -36.20 52.58
N CYS A 108 -20.38 -35.63 53.69
CA CYS A 108 -20.74 -36.06 55.04
C CYS A 108 -22.22 -35.81 55.33
N PHE A 109 -22.74 -34.63 54.96
CA PHE A 109 -24.16 -34.30 55.11
C PHE A 109 -25.07 -35.32 54.40
N ILE A 110 -24.77 -35.66 53.14
CA ILE A 110 -25.59 -36.59 52.36
C ILE A 110 -25.66 -38.00 52.96
N LYS A 111 -24.56 -38.47 53.59
CA LYS A 111 -24.50 -39.81 54.23
C LYS A 111 -25.48 -39.96 55.40
N GLU A 112 -25.81 -38.87 56.08
CA GLU A 112 -26.72 -38.85 57.23
C GLU A 112 -28.20 -38.88 56.81
N PHE A 113 -28.55 -38.44 55.59
CA PHE A 113 -29.93 -38.36 55.11
C PHE A 113 -30.32 -39.55 54.22
N LYS A 114 -30.52 -40.72 54.82
CA LYS A 114 -30.78 -42.01 54.14
C LYS A 114 -31.90 -41.95 53.08
N THR A 115 -33.02 -41.27 53.35
CA THR A 115 -34.20 -41.22 52.46
C THR A 115 -33.99 -40.33 51.23
N TYR A 116 -33.31 -39.20 51.39
CA TYR A 116 -33.06 -38.22 50.33
C TYR A 116 -31.67 -38.38 49.68
N GLN A 117 -30.86 -39.31 50.21
CA GLN A 117 -29.50 -39.58 49.77
C GLN A 117 -29.37 -39.79 48.26
N PRO A 118 -30.22 -40.59 47.56
CA PRO A 118 -30.06 -40.80 46.12
C PRO A 118 -30.21 -39.50 45.32
N LEU A 119 -31.17 -38.65 45.70
CA LEU A 119 -31.43 -37.36 45.04
C LEU A 119 -30.27 -36.38 45.28
N LEU A 120 -29.82 -36.23 46.53
CA LEU A 120 -28.73 -35.31 46.85
C LEU A 120 -27.39 -35.77 46.25
N CYS A 121 -27.13 -37.09 46.22
CA CYS A 121 -25.99 -37.67 45.50
C CYS A 121 -26.06 -37.38 44.00
N ALA A 122 -27.24 -37.53 43.37
CA ALA A 122 -27.42 -37.25 41.95
C ALA A 122 -27.16 -35.77 41.64
N ILE A 123 -27.72 -34.86 42.44
CA ILE A 123 -27.49 -33.42 42.31
C ILE A 123 -25.99 -33.09 42.48
N LYS A 124 -25.33 -33.63 43.52
CA LYS A 124 -23.89 -33.46 43.74
C LYS A 124 -23.07 -33.95 42.54
N LYS A 125 -23.42 -35.11 41.98
CA LYS A 125 -22.76 -35.69 40.82
C LYS A 125 -22.89 -34.80 39.57
N GLU A 126 -24.07 -34.24 39.30
CA GLU A 126 -24.26 -33.33 38.15
C GLU A 126 -23.41 -32.06 38.25
N TYR A 127 -23.31 -31.45 39.44
CA TYR A 127 -22.40 -30.32 39.65
C TYR A 127 -20.93 -30.70 39.52
N GLU A 128 -20.53 -31.86 40.06
CA GLU A 128 -19.15 -32.37 39.92
C GLU A 128 -18.79 -32.64 38.45
N ASN A 129 -19.72 -33.20 37.68
CA ASN A 129 -19.56 -33.42 36.24
C ASN A 129 -19.42 -32.09 35.49
N THR A 130 -20.25 -31.10 35.82
CA THR A 130 -20.21 -29.77 35.18
C THR A 130 -18.90 -29.04 35.47
N LEU A 131 -18.39 -29.13 36.71
CA LEU A 131 -17.10 -28.55 37.08
C LEU A 131 -15.92 -29.24 36.37
N ALA A 132 -15.95 -30.58 36.28
CA ALA A 132 -14.93 -31.33 35.54
C ALA A 132 -14.93 -30.94 34.06
N TYR A 133 -16.11 -30.84 33.44
CA TYR A 133 -16.26 -30.36 32.06
C TYR A 133 -15.68 -28.95 31.87
N GLN A 134 -15.96 -28.02 32.79
CA GLN A 134 -15.40 -26.66 32.72
C GLN A 134 -13.88 -26.63 32.88
N GLN A 135 -13.32 -27.45 33.78
CA GLN A 135 -11.87 -27.58 33.93
C GLN A 135 -11.21 -28.16 32.68
N ASP A 136 -11.84 -29.14 32.02
CA ASP A 136 -11.38 -29.67 30.74
C ASP A 136 -11.39 -28.60 29.64
N GLN A 137 -12.46 -27.82 29.53
CA GLN A 137 -12.53 -26.71 28.58
C GLN A 137 -11.44 -25.66 28.83
N ILE A 138 -11.10 -25.36 30.10
CA ILE A 138 -10.00 -24.45 30.44
C ILE A 138 -8.64 -25.05 30.03
N ARG A 139 -8.42 -26.35 30.23
CA ARG A 139 -7.20 -27.04 29.80
C ARG A 139 -7.01 -27.00 28.28
N GLU A 140 -8.08 -27.08 27.51
CA GLU A 140 -8.01 -26.99 26.04
C GLU A 140 -7.61 -25.59 25.53
N LEU A 141 -7.85 -24.53 26.32
CA LEU A 141 -7.47 -23.16 25.96
C LEU A 141 -5.97 -22.88 26.14
N GLU A 142 -5.29 -23.56 27.05
CA GLU A 142 -3.85 -23.40 27.32
C GLU A 142 -2.94 -23.66 26.09
N PRO A 143 -3.11 -24.73 25.30
CA PRO A 143 -2.35 -24.93 24.07
C PRO A 143 -2.68 -23.90 22.99
N LEU A 144 -3.93 -23.39 22.95
CA LEU A 144 -4.32 -22.32 22.03
C LEU A 144 -3.61 -21.01 22.38
N GLN A 145 -3.56 -20.65 23.66
CA GLN A 145 -2.80 -19.48 24.15
C GLN A 145 -1.31 -19.61 23.86
N SER A 146 -0.75 -20.82 24.03
CA SER A 146 0.65 -21.10 23.71
C SER A 146 0.95 -20.95 22.21
N ARG A 147 0.06 -21.47 21.36
CA ARG A 147 0.16 -21.30 19.90
C ARG A 147 0.03 -19.85 19.48
N LEU A 148 -0.92 -19.11 20.07
CA LEU A 148 -1.09 -17.68 19.82
C LEU A 148 0.19 -16.91 20.16
N ARG A 149 0.76 -17.15 21.35
CA ARG A 149 2.03 -16.52 21.77
C ARG A 149 3.15 -16.76 20.76
N LEU A 150 3.32 -17.99 20.29
CA LEU A 150 4.34 -18.34 19.31
C LEU A 150 4.13 -17.63 17.95
N VAL A 151 2.88 -17.54 17.48
CA VAL A 151 2.55 -16.81 16.24
C VAL A 151 2.80 -15.31 16.42
N THR A 152 2.45 -14.74 17.57
CA THR A 152 2.75 -13.33 17.89
C THR A 152 4.26 -13.06 17.87
N GLU A 153 5.06 -13.90 18.54
CA GLU A 153 6.52 -13.79 18.54
C GLU A 153 7.12 -13.94 17.13
N GLU A 154 6.55 -14.79 16.28
CA GLU A 154 6.97 -14.92 14.89
C GLU A 154 6.63 -13.67 14.05
N CYS A 155 5.43 -13.12 14.22
CA CYS A 155 5.03 -11.87 13.59
C CYS A 155 5.94 -10.71 14.00
N ASP A 156 6.21 -10.55 15.30
CA ASP A 156 7.10 -9.51 15.81
C ASP A 156 8.51 -9.64 15.23
N ARG A 157 9.04 -10.86 15.15
CA ARG A 157 10.34 -11.13 14.53
C ARG A 157 10.36 -10.73 13.05
N LYS A 158 9.30 -11.04 12.30
CA LYS A 158 9.17 -10.68 10.87
C LYS A 158 9.09 -9.17 10.70
N ILE A 159 8.30 -8.48 11.53
CA ILE A 159 8.19 -7.02 11.53
C ILE A 159 9.56 -6.41 11.81
N GLN A 160 10.24 -6.82 12.87
CA GLN A 160 11.57 -6.30 13.22
C GLN A 160 12.62 -6.57 12.12
N ALA A 161 12.55 -7.72 11.44
CA ALA A 161 13.45 -8.03 10.34
C ALA A 161 13.22 -7.09 9.14
N ARG A 162 11.96 -6.85 8.77
CA ARG A 162 11.60 -5.90 7.70
C ARG A 162 12.01 -4.48 8.04
N TRP A 163 11.76 -4.04 9.27
CA TRP A 163 12.22 -2.74 9.75
C TRP A 163 13.73 -2.57 9.64
N ARG A 164 14.52 -3.58 10.02
CA ARG A 164 15.99 -3.53 9.87
C ARG A 164 16.43 -3.47 8.41
N GLU A 165 15.77 -4.21 7.53
CA GLU A 165 16.03 -4.20 6.08
C GLU A 165 15.74 -2.81 5.49
N GLU A 166 14.59 -2.23 5.81
CA GLU A 166 14.19 -0.89 5.37
C GLU A 166 15.16 0.19 5.87
N GLN A 167 15.57 0.14 7.14
CA GLN A 167 16.54 1.10 7.68
C GLN A 167 17.92 0.98 7.00
N ALA A 168 18.36 -0.23 6.69
CA ALA A 168 19.60 -0.45 5.95
C ALA A 168 19.50 0.10 4.52
N GLU A 169 18.38 -0.11 3.83
CA GLU A 169 18.14 0.42 2.49
C GLU A 169 18.06 1.96 2.50
N ILE A 170 17.36 2.55 3.46
CA ILE A 170 17.30 4.01 3.64
C ILE A 170 18.70 4.58 3.87
N ALA A 171 19.53 3.93 4.69
CA ALA A 171 20.90 4.36 4.94
C ALA A 171 21.76 4.29 3.67
N ALA A 172 21.65 3.20 2.90
CA ALA A 172 22.36 3.03 1.63
C ALA A 172 21.95 4.10 0.60
N LEU A 173 20.64 4.31 0.41
CA LEU A 173 20.11 5.32 -0.51
C LEU A 173 20.51 6.75 -0.11
N LYS A 174 20.54 7.05 1.20
CA LYS A 174 21.06 8.34 1.70
C LYS A 174 22.55 8.51 1.36
N GLY A 175 23.34 7.45 1.50
CA GLY A 175 24.75 7.44 1.10
C GLY A 175 24.94 7.71 -0.40
N GLU A 176 24.19 7.00 -1.25
CA GLU A 176 24.22 7.18 -2.71
C GLU A 176 23.77 8.58 -3.13
N LYS A 177 22.69 9.10 -2.53
CA LYS A 177 22.23 10.48 -2.76
C LYS A 177 23.33 11.49 -2.49
N LEU A 178 24.03 11.36 -1.36
CA LEU A 178 25.13 12.25 -1.01
C LEU A 178 26.29 12.13 -2.00
N GLN A 179 26.59 10.91 -2.47
CA GLN A 179 27.62 10.68 -3.49
C GLN A 179 27.25 11.35 -4.83
N LEU A 180 26.02 11.18 -5.28
CA LEU A 180 25.53 11.80 -6.52
C LEU A 180 25.54 13.33 -6.43
N GLN A 181 25.15 13.90 -5.29
CA GLN A 181 25.25 15.34 -5.05
C GLN A 181 26.70 15.84 -5.15
N ARG A 182 27.67 15.11 -4.56
CA ARG A 182 29.09 15.44 -4.70
C ARG A 182 29.55 15.38 -6.16
N ASN A 183 29.13 14.37 -6.91
CA ASN A 183 29.47 14.24 -8.32
C ASN A 183 28.90 15.39 -9.16
N ILE A 184 27.64 15.78 -8.93
CA ILE A 184 27.01 16.93 -9.60
C ILE A 184 27.80 18.21 -9.33
N GLU A 185 28.21 18.44 -8.08
CA GLU A 185 28.99 19.64 -7.72
C GLU A 185 30.35 19.67 -8.42
N VAL A 186 31.05 18.53 -8.51
CA VAL A 186 32.30 18.41 -9.25
C VAL A 186 32.09 18.70 -10.74
N MET A 187 31.05 18.11 -11.35
CA MET A 187 30.75 18.33 -12.77
C MET A 187 30.40 19.80 -13.05
N ARG A 188 29.62 20.44 -12.18
CA ARG A 188 29.32 21.89 -12.29
C ARG A 188 30.55 22.77 -12.18
N LYS A 189 31.50 22.41 -11.31
CA LYS A 189 32.78 23.13 -11.20
C LYS A 189 33.60 22.98 -12.48
N ASN A 190 33.67 21.78 -13.04
CA ASN A 190 34.37 21.50 -14.29
C ASN A 190 33.73 22.24 -15.48
N GLU A 191 32.39 22.27 -15.54
CA GLU A 191 31.65 23.02 -16.55
C GLU A 191 31.99 24.51 -16.50
N LYS A 192 31.95 25.13 -15.30
CA LYS A 192 32.34 26.52 -15.12
C LYS A 192 33.79 26.79 -15.54
N ALA A 193 34.71 25.88 -15.19
CA ALA A 193 36.11 25.99 -15.59
C ALA A 193 36.28 25.92 -17.11
N MET A 194 35.61 24.96 -17.77
CA MET A 194 35.62 24.84 -19.23
C MET A 194 35.02 26.09 -19.88
N GLN A 195 33.91 26.59 -19.36
CA GLN A 195 33.25 27.79 -19.87
C GLN A 195 34.15 29.03 -19.76
N ALA A 196 34.91 29.16 -18.68
CA ALA A 196 35.90 30.23 -18.52
C ALA A 196 37.01 30.14 -19.57
N VAL A 197 37.51 28.93 -19.89
CA VAL A 197 38.49 28.72 -20.96
C VAL A 197 37.91 29.09 -22.33
N VAL A 198 36.67 28.69 -22.61
CA VAL A 198 35.99 29.06 -23.87
C VAL A 198 35.86 30.58 -23.99
N ALA A 199 35.42 31.27 -22.92
CA ALA A 199 35.29 32.72 -22.91
C ALA A 199 36.65 33.42 -23.14
N HIS A 200 37.71 32.93 -22.51
CA HIS A 200 39.07 33.43 -22.72
C HIS A 200 39.51 33.29 -24.19
N LEU A 201 39.34 32.10 -24.78
CA LEU A 201 39.71 31.85 -26.17
C LEU A 201 38.90 32.69 -27.15
N GLN A 202 37.61 32.90 -26.88
CA GLN A 202 36.76 33.80 -27.68
C GLN A 202 37.25 35.25 -27.61
N SER A 203 37.62 35.73 -26.43
CA SER A 203 38.21 37.07 -26.24
C SER A 203 39.52 37.21 -27.02
N GLU A 204 40.43 36.23 -26.89
CA GLU A 204 41.71 36.24 -27.61
C GLU A 204 41.50 36.25 -29.13
N LEU A 205 40.63 35.38 -29.65
CA LEU A 205 40.31 35.34 -31.07
C LEU A 205 39.74 36.69 -31.58
N SER A 206 38.88 37.33 -30.79
CA SER A 206 38.34 38.65 -31.12
C SER A 206 39.42 39.73 -31.15
N SER A 207 40.37 39.69 -30.20
CA SER A 207 41.51 40.60 -30.15
C SER A 207 42.40 40.44 -31.37
N GLN A 208 42.77 39.20 -31.70
CA GLN A 208 43.55 38.87 -32.90
C GLN A 208 42.85 39.37 -34.17
N TYR A 209 41.53 39.16 -34.29
CA TYR A 209 40.78 39.64 -35.45
C TYR A 209 40.82 41.17 -35.61
N ILE A 210 40.71 41.92 -34.50
CA ILE A 210 40.83 43.39 -34.51
C ILE A 210 42.24 43.80 -34.95
N GLN A 211 43.29 43.18 -34.40
CA GLN A 211 44.68 43.45 -34.79
C GLN A 211 44.92 43.21 -36.29
N TYR A 212 44.44 42.08 -36.83
CA TYR A 212 44.55 41.79 -38.27
C TYR A 212 43.82 42.83 -39.13
N ARG A 213 42.66 43.30 -38.68
CA ARG A 213 41.92 44.35 -39.38
C ARG A 213 42.69 45.67 -39.37
N GLU A 214 43.21 46.07 -38.22
CA GLU A 214 44.02 47.30 -38.07
C GLU A 214 45.28 47.25 -38.93
N GLU A 215 46.01 46.12 -38.92
CA GLU A 215 47.16 45.92 -39.81
C GLU A 215 46.77 46.04 -41.29
N ARG A 216 45.66 45.42 -41.69
CA ARG A 216 45.18 45.49 -43.07
C ARG A 216 44.82 46.92 -43.47
N ASP A 217 44.15 47.65 -42.59
CA ASP A 217 43.74 49.03 -42.83
C ASP A 217 44.99 49.96 -42.88
N ALA A 218 46.00 49.72 -42.03
CA ALA A 218 47.30 50.40 -42.10
C ALA A 218 48.05 50.11 -43.41
N ARG A 219 48.11 48.85 -43.85
CA ARG A 219 48.70 48.46 -45.14
C ARG A 219 47.98 49.12 -46.31
N ARG A 220 46.64 49.18 -46.28
CA ARG A 220 45.86 49.88 -47.31
C ARG A 220 46.18 51.36 -47.36
N LEU A 221 46.30 52.02 -46.21
CA LEU A 221 46.69 53.42 -46.12
C LEU A 221 48.08 53.66 -46.72
N LEU A 222 49.06 52.82 -46.36
CA LEU A 222 50.42 52.89 -46.91
C LEU A 222 50.44 52.68 -48.42
N MET A 223 49.71 51.69 -48.95
CA MET A 223 49.59 51.48 -50.40
C MET A 223 48.94 52.67 -51.11
N TRP A 224 47.92 53.28 -50.50
CA TRP A 224 47.28 54.49 -51.03
C TRP A 224 48.28 55.65 -51.06
N GLN A 225 49.00 55.90 -49.95
CA GLN A 225 50.04 56.93 -49.87
C GLN A 225 51.12 56.69 -50.93
N LEU A 226 51.62 55.45 -51.06
CA LEU A 226 52.61 55.09 -52.06
C LEU A 226 52.09 55.34 -53.48
N SER A 227 50.86 54.94 -53.79
CA SER A 227 50.23 55.15 -55.08
C SER A 227 50.01 56.63 -55.40
N ASP A 228 49.67 57.44 -54.39
CA ASP A 228 49.51 58.89 -54.53
C ASP A 228 50.87 59.57 -54.80
N HIS A 229 51.93 59.15 -54.09
CA HIS A 229 53.30 59.58 -54.38
C HIS A 229 53.74 59.18 -55.80
N THR A 230 53.47 57.95 -56.25
CA THR A 230 53.77 57.51 -57.63
C THR A 230 52.98 58.32 -58.66
N LYS A 231 51.69 58.61 -58.44
CA LYS A 231 50.90 59.47 -59.34
C LYS A 231 51.38 60.92 -59.33
N GLY A 232 51.84 61.42 -58.19
CA GLY A 232 52.47 62.73 -58.06
C GLY A 232 53.83 62.81 -58.76
N HIS A 233 54.55 61.69 -58.83
CA HIS A 233 55.80 61.54 -59.59
C HIS A 233 55.54 61.52 -61.09
N VAL A 234 54.58 60.70 -61.55
CA VAL A 234 54.18 60.63 -62.98
C VAL A 234 53.66 61.98 -63.49
N LYS A 235 52.88 62.71 -62.67
CA LYS A 235 52.44 64.09 -63.03
C LYS A 235 53.56 65.14 -63.02
N LYS A 236 54.71 64.86 -62.40
CA LYS A 236 55.93 65.69 -62.48
C LYS A 236 56.87 65.24 -63.61
N GLU A 237 56.80 63.98 -64.03
CA GLU A 237 57.57 63.42 -65.16
C GLU A 237 56.93 63.69 -66.53
N ASP A 238 55.64 64.03 -66.60
CA ASP A 238 55.02 64.51 -67.86
C ASP A 238 55.51 65.91 -68.29
N SER A 239 56.48 66.49 -67.57
CA SER A 239 57.32 67.58 -68.07
C SER A 239 58.81 67.24 -67.92
N ALA A 240 59.36 66.74 -69.02
CA ALA A 240 60.78 66.50 -69.32
C ALA A 240 61.35 65.12 -69.00
N GLY A 241 61.96 64.52 -70.03
CA GLY A 241 62.93 63.44 -69.91
C GLY A 241 62.35 62.09 -70.29
N GLU A 242 62.40 61.69 -71.56
CA GLU A 242 63.58 61.05 -72.14
C GLU A 242 63.70 59.58 -71.72
N TYR A 243 63.56 58.73 -72.74
CA TYR A 243 63.94 57.33 -72.81
C TYR A 243 64.98 56.90 -71.76
N THR A 244 64.54 56.12 -70.80
CA THR A 244 65.36 55.03 -70.25
C THR A 244 64.55 53.76 -70.34
N GLU A 245 64.70 53.05 -71.46
CA GLU A 245 64.75 51.60 -71.40
C GLU A 245 65.83 51.26 -70.37
N GLU A 246 65.42 51.05 -69.12
CA GLU A 246 66.27 50.46 -68.11
C GLU A 246 66.45 48.99 -68.52
N ALA A 247 67.35 48.78 -69.47
CA ALA A 247 67.93 47.49 -69.75
C ALA A 247 68.70 47.08 -68.50
N LYS A 248 67.96 46.54 -67.50
CA LYS A 248 68.53 45.95 -66.30
C LYS A 248 69.66 45.05 -66.72
N ASP A 249 70.82 45.26 -66.10
CA ASP A 249 72.05 44.53 -66.38
C ASP A 249 71.73 43.03 -66.54
N PRO A 250 72.08 42.38 -67.65
CA PRO A 250 71.87 40.95 -67.83
C PRO A 250 72.35 40.11 -66.65
N VAL A 251 73.37 40.58 -65.92
CA VAL A 251 73.90 39.95 -64.71
C VAL A 251 72.94 40.08 -63.52
N GLU A 252 72.29 41.23 -63.35
CA GLU A 252 71.29 41.44 -62.28
C GLU A 252 70.03 40.60 -62.51
N LEU A 253 69.57 40.52 -63.76
CA LEU A 253 68.48 39.61 -64.15
C LEU A 253 68.87 38.15 -63.94
N GLN A 254 70.12 37.77 -64.22
CA GLN A 254 70.59 36.40 -63.97
C GLN A 254 70.68 36.09 -62.47
N LEU A 255 71.10 37.06 -61.64
CA LEU A 255 71.20 36.92 -60.19
C LEU A 255 69.81 36.79 -59.56
N THR A 256 68.87 37.67 -59.92
CA THR A 256 67.48 37.60 -59.44
C THR A 256 66.81 36.29 -59.86
N LEU A 257 67.04 35.83 -61.09
CA LEU A 257 66.54 34.54 -61.56
C LEU A 257 67.11 33.36 -60.76
N LYS A 258 68.41 33.38 -60.42
CA LYS A 258 69.01 32.36 -59.53
C LYS A 258 68.37 32.37 -58.14
N VAL A 259 68.22 33.53 -57.54
CA VAL A 259 67.58 33.68 -56.22
C VAL A 259 66.13 33.16 -56.26
N CYS A 260 65.35 33.51 -57.29
CA CYS A 260 63.99 33.00 -57.44
C CYS A 260 63.94 31.47 -57.63
N ARG A 261 64.93 30.88 -58.30
CA ARG A 261 65.01 29.42 -58.44
C ARG A 261 65.32 28.74 -57.11
N GLU A 262 66.24 29.31 -56.33
CA GLU A 262 66.60 28.81 -55.01
C GLU A 262 65.40 28.90 -54.04
N ASP A 263 64.70 30.04 -54.03
CA ASP A 263 63.50 30.23 -53.22
C ASP A 263 62.38 29.25 -53.63
N LEU A 264 62.20 29.01 -54.94
CA LEU A 264 61.24 28.02 -55.43
C LEU A 264 61.61 26.60 -54.97
N THR A 265 62.88 26.22 -55.06
CA THR A 265 63.34 24.91 -54.57
C THR A 265 63.12 24.78 -53.07
N LYS A 266 63.43 25.83 -52.30
CA LYS A 266 63.23 25.86 -50.86
C LYS A 266 61.76 25.71 -50.51
N ALA A 267 60.87 26.50 -51.12
CA ALA A 267 59.43 26.39 -50.92
C ALA A 267 58.88 25.01 -51.31
N GLN A 268 59.41 24.41 -52.38
CA GLN A 268 59.03 23.06 -52.80
C GLN A 268 59.48 21.99 -51.78
N GLU A 269 60.67 22.14 -51.20
CA GLU A 269 61.16 21.30 -50.11
C GLU A 269 60.33 21.46 -48.84
N GLU A 270 59.93 22.68 -48.48
CA GLU A 270 59.04 22.93 -47.34
C GLU A 270 57.67 22.30 -47.55
N LEU A 271 57.11 22.43 -48.76
CA LEU A 271 55.84 21.80 -49.12
C LEU A 271 55.95 20.27 -49.09
N ASN A 272 57.07 19.70 -49.55
CA ASN A 272 57.30 18.27 -49.52
C ASN A 272 57.51 17.76 -48.09
N ARG A 273 58.21 18.53 -47.25
CA ARG A 273 58.37 18.28 -45.81
C ARG A 273 57.02 18.31 -45.10
N MET A 274 56.22 19.36 -45.32
CA MET A 274 54.87 19.47 -44.79
C MET A 274 54.01 18.30 -45.28
N LYS A 275 54.01 18.00 -46.59
CA LYS A 275 53.27 16.83 -47.10
C LYS A 275 53.71 15.52 -46.44
N ALA A 276 55.00 15.29 -46.21
CA ALA A 276 55.49 14.09 -45.54
C ALA A 276 55.08 14.06 -44.06
N GLU A 277 55.13 15.19 -43.36
CA GLU A 277 54.66 15.33 -41.98
C GLU A 277 53.16 15.07 -41.89
N TYR A 278 52.35 15.61 -42.81
CA TYR A 278 50.89 15.52 -42.82
C TYR A 278 50.32 14.25 -43.48
N TRP A 279 51.12 13.48 -44.23
CA TRP A 279 50.70 12.22 -44.85
C TRP A 279 50.36 11.13 -43.83
N ASP A 280 50.83 11.26 -42.58
CA ASP A 280 50.67 10.26 -41.50
C ASP A 280 49.86 10.76 -40.29
N VAL A 281 49.26 11.95 -40.33
CA VAL A 281 48.68 12.60 -39.11
C VAL A 281 47.20 12.27 -38.88
N VAL A 282 46.58 11.51 -39.76
CA VAL A 282 45.42 10.67 -39.40
C VAL A 282 45.76 9.26 -39.82
N PRO A 283 46.40 8.46 -38.95
CA PRO A 283 46.83 7.13 -39.29
C PRO A 283 45.64 6.35 -39.83
N ARG A 284 45.71 5.93 -41.10
CA ARG A 284 44.70 5.07 -41.74
C ARG A 284 44.35 3.88 -40.85
N ARG A 285 45.33 3.40 -40.08
CA ARG A 285 45.19 2.40 -39.03
C ARG A 285 44.22 2.78 -37.89
N ASN A 286 44.25 4.02 -37.41
CA ASN A 286 43.32 4.50 -36.37
C ASN A 286 41.91 4.65 -36.93
N TRP A 287 41.79 5.08 -38.19
CA TRP A 287 40.51 5.16 -38.87
C TRP A 287 39.91 3.77 -39.12
N GLU A 288 40.72 2.82 -39.60
CA GLU A 288 40.33 1.42 -39.78
C GLU A 288 39.95 0.74 -38.44
N ALA A 289 40.70 1.00 -37.37
CA ALA A 289 40.37 0.52 -36.04
C ALA A 289 39.05 1.14 -35.52
N LEU A 290 38.87 2.45 -35.68
CA LEU A 290 37.65 3.14 -35.28
C LEU A 290 36.44 2.61 -36.08
N GLU A 291 36.59 2.44 -37.39
CA GLU A 291 35.57 1.90 -38.29
C GLU A 291 35.20 0.45 -37.93
N GLN A 292 36.19 -0.38 -37.58
CA GLN A 292 35.94 -1.74 -37.07
C GLN A 292 35.16 -1.73 -35.76
N THR A 293 35.55 -0.88 -34.79
CA THR A 293 34.82 -0.76 -33.52
C THR A 293 33.40 -0.24 -33.72
N HIS A 294 33.20 0.69 -34.65
CA HIS A 294 31.89 1.20 -35.01
C HIS A 294 31.00 0.10 -35.60
N LYS A 295 31.51 -0.67 -36.57
CA LYS A 295 30.80 -1.83 -37.15
C LYS A 295 30.45 -2.87 -36.09
N GLN A 296 31.38 -3.17 -35.18
CA GLN A 296 31.13 -4.11 -34.09
C GLN A 296 30.04 -3.62 -33.14
N THR A 297 30.08 -2.34 -32.76
CA THR A 297 29.08 -1.72 -31.88
C THR A 297 27.71 -1.71 -32.55
N LEU A 298 27.66 -1.44 -33.86
CA LEU A 298 26.42 -1.48 -34.64
C LEU A 298 25.80 -2.88 -34.67
N LEU A 299 26.62 -3.93 -34.82
CA LEU A 299 26.16 -5.32 -34.75
C LEU A 299 25.62 -5.68 -33.35
N GLN A 300 26.30 -5.22 -32.29
CA GLN A 300 25.84 -5.39 -30.91
C GLN A 300 24.51 -4.68 -30.65
N LEU A 301 24.32 -3.48 -31.19
CA LEU A 301 23.08 -2.73 -31.06
C LEU A 301 21.93 -3.45 -31.80
N LYS A 302 22.20 -3.97 -33.00
CA LYS A 302 21.20 -4.72 -33.79
C LYS A 302 20.79 -6.04 -33.13
N THR A 303 21.74 -6.74 -32.51
CA THR A 303 21.45 -7.97 -31.75
C THR A 303 20.62 -7.66 -30.50
N LEU A 304 21.04 -6.66 -29.70
CA LEU A 304 20.30 -6.24 -28.50
C LEU A 304 18.89 -5.72 -28.83
N GLN A 305 18.73 -5.03 -29.97
CA GLN A 305 17.43 -4.61 -30.48
C GLN A 305 16.56 -5.82 -30.85
N GLY A 306 17.15 -6.86 -31.45
CA GLY A 306 16.48 -8.14 -31.70
C GLY A 306 16.01 -8.82 -30.40
N ASP A 307 16.88 -8.88 -29.40
CA ASP A 307 16.57 -9.46 -28.09
C ASP A 307 15.48 -8.67 -27.36
N PHE A 308 15.52 -7.34 -27.43
CA PHE A 308 14.47 -6.47 -26.89
C PHE A 308 13.12 -6.73 -27.56
N ASN A 309 13.10 -6.83 -28.89
CA ASN A 309 11.89 -7.16 -29.63
C ASN A 309 11.38 -8.57 -29.30
N GLN A 310 12.28 -9.54 -29.08
CA GLN A 310 11.90 -10.87 -28.59
C GLN A 310 11.24 -10.78 -27.22
N LEU A 311 11.90 -10.13 -26.25
CA LEU A 311 11.38 -9.99 -24.90
C LEU A 311 10.03 -9.27 -24.87
N LYS A 312 9.86 -8.26 -25.74
CA LYS A 312 8.57 -7.58 -25.91
C LYS A 312 7.48 -8.54 -26.39
N ARG A 313 7.76 -9.38 -27.39
CA ARG A 313 6.83 -10.43 -27.85
C ARG A 313 6.50 -11.43 -26.75
N GLU A 314 7.49 -11.91 -26.00
CA GLU A 314 7.27 -12.83 -24.87
C GLU A 314 6.40 -12.19 -23.78
N TYR A 315 6.65 -10.92 -23.47
CA TYR A 315 5.85 -10.17 -22.50
C TYR A 315 4.41 -9.98 -22.99
N ASP A 316 4.22 -9.59 -24.25
CA ASP A 316 2.88 -9.43 -24.84
C ASP A 316 2.12 -10.77 -24.82
N THR A 317 2.79 -11.88 -25.11
CA THR A 317 2.22 -13.24 -25.03
C THR A 317 1.82 -13.60 -23.60
N LEU A 318 2.69 -13.33 -22.61
CA LEU A 318 2.38 -13.60 -21.20
C LEU A 318 1.22 -12.73 -20.69
N LEU A 319 1.17 -11.47 -21.15
CA LEU A 319 0.08 -10.54 -20.84
C LEU A 319 -1.24 -11.03 -21.44
N GLU A 320 -1.23 -11.53 -22.67
CA GLU A 320 -2.39 -12.16 -23.31
C GLU A 320 -2.84 -13.42 -22.57
N LEU A 321 -1.91 -14.27 -22.13
CA LEU A 321 -2.22 -15.45 -21.32
C LEU A 321 -2.84 -15.07 -19.97
N HIS A 322 -2.31 -14.06 -19.29
CA HIS A 322 -2.89 -13.60 -18.02
C HIS A 322 -4.30 -13.02 -18.23
N LYS A 323 -4.51 -12.22 -19.28
CA LYS A 323 -5.83 -11.69 -19.63
C LYS A 323 -6.79 -12.82 -20.03
N GLY A 324 -6.34 -13.78 -20.85
CA GLY A 324 -7.11 -14.93 -21.28
C GLY A 324 -7.45 -15.90 -20.15
N GLY A 325 -6.52 -16.12 -19.22
CA GLY A 325 -6.71 -16.89 -17.99
C GLY A 325 -7.69 -16.21 -17.04
N SER A 326 -7.61 -14.89 -16.88
CA SER A 326 -8.62 -14.13 -16.13
C SER A 326 -10.02 -14.22 -16.78
N ILE A 327 -10.11 -14.27 -18.11
CA ILE A 327 -11.38 -14.48 -18.82
C ILE A 327 -11.88 -15.92 -18.68
N GLN A 328 -11.00 -16.94 -18.67
CA GLN A 328 -11.39 -18.33 -18.41
C GLN A 328 -11.82 -18.54 -16.96
N ASP A 329 -11.08 -18.04 -15.97
CA ASP A 329 -11.47 -18.09 -14.56
C ASP A 329 -12.77 -17.33 -14.32
N ARG A 330 -12.96 -16.16 -14.94
CA ARG A 330 -14.23 -15.43 -14.88
C ARG A 330 -15.38 -16.20 -15.54
N LYS A 331 -15.14 -16.93 -16.63
CA LYS A 331 -16.16 -17.79 -17.25
C LYS A 331 -16.47 -19.02 -16.39
N HIS A 332 -15.46 -19.69 -15.84
CA HIS A 332 -15.65 -20.83 -14.92
C HIS A 332 -16.38 -20.40 -13.64
N VAL A 333 -16.00 -19.26 -13.04
CA VAL A 333 -16.70 -18.68 -11.90
C VAL A 333 -18.11 -18.24 -12.31
N SER A 334 -18.32 -17.64 -13.48
CA SER A 334 -19.65 -17.27 -13.97
C SER A 334 -20.54 -18.48 -14.26
N THR A 335 -20.00 -19.62 -14.71
CA THR A 335 -20.76 -20.87 -14.89
C THR A 335 -21.10 -21.52 -13.55
N ILE A 336 -20.18 -21.49 -12.57
CA ILE A 336 -20.44 -21.95 -11.20
C ILE A 336 -21.49 -21.06 -10.51
N VAL A 337 -21.39 -19.74 -10.68
CA VAL A 337 -22.37 -18.78 -10.16
C VAL A 337 -23.72 -18.96 -10.87
N GLN A 338 -23.77 -19.15 -12.19
CA GLN A 338 -25.02 -19.43 -12.90
C GLN A 338 -25.68 -20.75 -12.48
N MET A 339 -24.93 -21.81 -12.20
CA MET A 339 -25.49 -23.05 -11.66
C MET A 339 -26.06 -22.85 -10.25
N ASN A 340 -25.38 -22.09 -9.39
CA ASN A 340 -25.89 -21.74 -8.06
C ASN A 340 -27.06 -20.76 -8.11
N GLU A 341 -27.09 -19.84 -9.06
CA GLU A 341 -28.15 -18.86 -9.24
C GLU A 341 -29.40 -19.51 -9.86
N CYS A 342 -29.26 -20.45 -10.80
CA CYS A 342 -30.38 -21.30 -11.25
C CYS A 342 -30.94 -22.17 -10.12
N ALA A 343 -30.09 -22.70 -9.23
CA ALA A 343 -30.53 -23.45 -8.06
C ALA A 343 -31.26 -22.55 -7.05
N SER A 344 -30.72 -21.36 -6.80
CA SER A 344 -31.30 -20.36 -5.88
C SER A 344 -32.58 -19.74 -6.44
N GLN A 345 -32.66 -19.50 -7.75
CA GLN A 345 -33.82 -18.93 -8.44
C GLN A 345 -34.95 -19.94 -8.56
N GLY A 346 -34.65 -21.23 -8.81
CA GLY A 346 -35.65 -22.29 -8.70
C GLY A 346 -36.23 -22.40 -7.28
N GLN A 347 -35.38 -22.26 -6.26
CA GLN A 347 -35.80 -22.30 -4.86
C GLN A 347 -36.61 -21.06 -4.45
N SER A 348 -36.23 -19.88 -4.93
CA SER A 348 -36.93 -18.61 -4.71
C SER A 348 -38.26 -18.56 -5.46
N GLN A 349 -38.36 -19.20 -6.62
CA GLN A 349 -39.61 -19.28 -7.40
C GLN A 349 -40.62 -20.23 -6.74
N ILE A 350 -40.13 -21.33 -6.14
CA ILE A 350 -40.96 -22.23 -5.32
C ILE A 350 -41.45 -21.51 -4.05
N GLN A 351 -40.57 -20.77 -3.34
CA GLN A 351 -40.95 -19.98 -2.18
C GLN A 351 -41.91 -18.84 -2.53
N SER A 352 -41.69 -18.14 -3.65
CA SER A 352 -42.59 -17.11 -4.16
C SER A 352 -43.96 -17.68 -4.53
N SER A 353 -44.02 -18.85 -5.20
CA SER A 353 -45.29 -19.51 -5.50
C SER A 353 -46.03 -19.91 -4.24
N GLN A 354 -45.33 -20.42 -3.22
CA GLN A 354 -45.91 -20.76 -1.92
C GLN A 354 -46.42 -19.51 -1.19
N LEU A 355 -45.67 -18.40 -1.20
CA LEU A 355 -46.09 -17.13 -0.60
C LEU A 355 -47.32 -16.55 -1.31
N LYS A 356 -47.34 -16.63 -2.65
CA LYS A 356 -48.45 -16.15 -3.47
C LYS A 356 -49.69 -17.02 -3.32
N GLU A 357 -49.54 -18.33 -3.10
CA GLU A 357 -50.63 -19.23 -2.71
C GLU A 357 -51.15 -18.90 -1.29
N MET A 358 -50.26 -18.62 -0.34
CA MET A 358 -50.61 -18.27 1.04
C MET A 358 -51.31 -16.90 1.14
N ILE A 359 -50.90 -15.92 0.32
CA ILE A 359 -51.49 -14.57 0.31
C ILE A 359 -52.83 -14.56 -0.45
N ASN A 360 -53.00 -15.39 -1.49
CA ASN A 360 -54.24 -15.41 -2.28
C ASN A 360 -55.33 -16.34 -1.71
N SER A 361 -55.02 -17.20 -0.74
CA SER A 361 -56.03 -18.05 -0.09
C SER A 361 -56.84 -17.31 1.00
N ASP A 362 -56.40 -16.11 1.40
CA ASP A 362 -57.14 -15.22 2.32
C ASP A 362 -57.67 -13.97 1.61
N ILE A 363 -58.46 -14.16 0.55
CA ILE A 363 -59.33 -13.09 0.04
C ILE A 363 -60.55 -12.99 0.96
N SER A 364 -60.36 -12.31 2.09
CA SER A 364 -61.41 -11.55 2.74
C SER A 364 -60.85 -10.18 3.05
N GLU A 365 -61.41 -9.16 2.40
CA GLU A 365 -61.08 -7.75 2.58
C GLU A 365 -61.33 -7.32 4.04
N ASN A 366 -60.33 -7.55 4.91
CA ASN A 366 -60.05 -6.97 6.23
C ASN A 366 -59.19 -7.89 7.12
N SER A 367 -58.32 -8.73 6.55
CA SER A 367 -57.43 -9.57 7.35
C SER A 367 -56.37 -8.73 8.07
N THR A 368 -56.40 -8.82 9.41
CA THR A 368 -55.37 -8.33 10.31
C THR A 368 -54.32 -9.43 10.46
N LEU A 369 -53.06 -9.10 10.26
CA LEU A 369 -51.92 -10.00 10.41
C LEU A 369 -51.38 -9.89 11.84
N THR A 370 -50.95 -11.01 12.43
CA THR A 370 -50.21 -10.94 13.69
C THR A 370 -48.83 -10.32 13.46
N ALA A 371 -48.25 -9.70 14.48
CA ALA A 371 -46.90 -9.13 14.43
C ALA A 371 -45.84 -10.10 13.89
N GLN A 372 -45.99 -11.39 14.19
CA GLN A 372 -45.05 -12.43 13.77
C GLN A 372 -45.22 -12.80 12.29
N GLU A 373 -46.46 -12.90 11.80
CA GLU A 373 -46.74 -13.15 10.37
C GLU A 373 -46.27 -11.98 9.51
N PHE A 374 -46.49 -10.76 9.99
CA PHE A 374 -46.01 -9.53 9.34
C PHE A 374 -44.47 -9.49 9.26
N ARG A 375 -43.78 -9.85 10.35
CA ARG A 375 -42.31 -9.97 10.39
C ARG A 375 -41.80 -11.02 9.40
N MET A 376 -42.43 -12.19 9.34
CA MET A 376 -42.04 -13.25 8.41
C MET A 376 -42.22 -12.83 6.95
N ALA A 377 -43.30 -12.09 6.65
CA ALA A 377 -43.53 -11.57 5.30
C ALA A 377 -42.49 -10.51 4.89
N LEU A 378 -42.10 -9.60 5.80
CA LEU A 378 -41.01 -8.63 5.55
C LEU A 378 -39.64 -9.30 5.38
N ARG A 379 -39.29 -10.28 6.22
CA ARG A 379 -38.08 -11.12 6.05
C ARG A 379 -38.02 -11.78 4.68
N THR A 380 -39.17 -12.16 4.15
CA THR A 380 -39.24 -12.87 2.87
C THR A 380 -39.20 -11.90 1.68
N ALA A 381 -39.80 -10.71 1.81
CA ALA A 381 -39.80 -9.68 0.77
C ALA A 381 -38.46 -8.90 0.69
N LEU A 382 -37.77 -8.71 1.81
CA LEU A 382 -36.55 -7.91 1.93
C LEU A 382 -35.41 -8.75 2.55
N PRO A 383 -34.89 -9.77 1.84
CA PRO A 383 -33.90 -10.70 2.38
C PRO A 383 -32.51 -10.10 2.66
N LEU A 384 -32.26 -8.86 2.21
CA LEU A 384 -31.00 -8.13 2.41
C LEU A 384 -31.01 -7.22 3.65
N LYS A 385 -32.15 -7.10 4.33
CA LYS A 385 -32.31 -6.24 5.50
C LYS A 385 -31.94 -6.98 6.78
N SER A 386 -31.23 -6.30 7.68
CA SER A 386 -30.85 -6.86 8.97
C SER A 386 -32.08 -7.10 9.85
N ASP A 387 -31.97 -8.02 10.81
CA ASP A 387 -33.08 -8.37 11.70
C ASP A 387 -33.53 -7.16 12.53
N GLU A 388 -32.59 -6.31 12.95
CA GLU A 388 -32.85 -5.03 13.60
C GLU A 388 -33.67 -4.06 12.72
N GLU A 389 -33.35 -3.92 11.42
CA GLU A 389 -34.10 -3.06 10.51
C GLU A 389 -35.53 -3.58 10.26
N ILE A 390 -35.70 -4.90 10.24
CA ILE A 390 -37.01 -5.52 10.08
C ILE A 390 -37.86 -5.33 11.34
N ASP A 391 -37.25 -5.45 12.52
CA ASP A 391 -37.92 -5.19 13.80
C ASP A 391 -38.31 -3.71 13.97
N GLU A 392 -37.48 -2.79 13.50
CA GLU A 392 -37.81 -1.37 13.45
C GLU A 392 -39.05 -1.09 12.57
N LEU A 393 -39.16 -1.75 11.42
CA LEU A 393 -40.33 -1.64 10.54
C LEU A 393 -41.60 -2.25 11.18
N VAL A 394 -41.47 -3.37 11.89
CA VAL A 394 -42.60 -3.98 12.62
C VAL A 394 -43.07 -3.08 13.76
N THR A 395 -42.14 -2.50 14.53
CA THR A 395 -42.48 -1.58 15.62
C THR A 395 -43.09 -0.28 15.13
N SER A 396 -42.60 0.26 14.01
CA SER A 396 -43.20 1.42 13.33
C SER A 396 -44.64 1.12 12.91
N ALA A 397 -44.90 -0.04 12.30
CA ALA A 397 -46.23 -0.46 11.87
C ALA A 397 -47.21 -0.69 13.04
N GLN A 398 -46.72 -1.02 14.23
CA GLN A 398 -47.52 -1.18 15.45
C GLN A 398 -47.84 0.14 16.17
N SER A 399 -47.12 1.22 15.86
CA SER A 399 -47.19 2.49 16.60
C SER A 399 -48.28 3.46 16.11
N GLU A 400 -48.97 3.15 15.00
CA GLU A 400 -50.06 3.98 14.46
C GLU A 400 -51.42 3.72 15.16
N PRO A 401 -52.30 4.74 15.27
CA PRO A 401 -53.43 4.75 16.20
C PRO A 401 -54.58 3.75 15.90
N ASP A 402 -54.51 3.03 14.79
CA ASP A 402 -55.55 2.07 14.36
C ASP A 402 -55.19 0.59 14.61
N CYS A 403 -54.06 0.28 15.26
CA CYS A 403 -53.65 -1.09 15.56
C CYS A 403 -54.02 -1.49 17.00
N SER A 404 -54.83 -2.54 17.17
CA SER A 404 -54.99 -3.18 18.48
C SER A 404 -53.70 -3.93 18.81
N ASN A 405 -53.26 -3.91 20.07
CA ASN A 405 -51.89 -4.19 20.57
C ASN A 405 -51.09 -5.39 20.00
N ASP A 406 -51.67 -6.29 19.20
CA ASP A 406 -50.98 -7.43 18.57
C ASP A 406 -51.28 -7.65 17.07
N THR A 407 -52.11 -6.79 16.44
CA THR A 407 -52.57 -6.97 15.06
C THR A 407 -52.25 -5.78 14.16
N ILE A 408 -51.67 -6.07 12.99
CA ILE A 408 -51.23 -5.09 11.98
C ILE A 408 -52.09 -5.28 10.72
N SER A 409 -52.52 -4.18 10.11
CA SER A 409 -53.31 -4.25 8.87
C SER A 409 -52.47 -4.75 7.69
N SER A 410 -52.98 -5.73 6.95
CA SER A 410 -52.35 -6.25 5.72
C SER A 410 -52.11 -5.16 4.66
N LYS A 411 -52.93 -4.10 4.61
CA LYS A 411 -52.73 -2.95 3.72
C LYS A 411 -51.40 -2.22 3.99
N ARG A 412 -50.95 -2.18 5.25
CA ARG A 412 -49.70 -1.51 5.63
C ARG A 412 -48.48 -2.22 5.07
N LEU A 413 -48.53 -3.55 4.99
CA LEU A 413 -47.48 -4.36 4.38
C LEU A 413 -47.29 -3.97 2.90
N HIS A 414 -48.40 -3.83 2.17
CA HIS A 414 -48.38 -3.44 0.77
C HIS A 414 -47.88 -2.00 0.55
N SER A 415 -48.23 -1.05 1.43
CA SER A 415 -47.70 0.32 1.35
C SER A 415 -46.19 0.38 1.60
N LEU A 416 -45.67 -0.35 2.59
CA LEU A 416 -44.23 -0.36 2.88
C LEU A 416 -43.42 -1.02 1.76
N LEU A 417 -43.89 -2.14 1.20
CA LEU A 417 -43.21 -2.73 0.04
C LEU A 417 -43.22 -1.77 -1.17
N ALA A 418 -44.32 -1.04 -1.40
CA ALA A 418 -44.40 -0.08 -2.50
C ALA A 418 -43.47 1.13 -2.30
N GLU A 419 -43.26 1.59 -1.06
CA GLU A 419 -42.28 2.65 -0.73
C GLU A 419 -40.84 2.19 -0.95
N PHE A 420 -40.53 0.92 -0.64
CA PHE A 420 -39.19 0.38 -0.87
C PHE A 420 -38.88 0.14 -2.35
N ASP A 421 -39.86 -0.28 -3.16
CA ASP A 421 -39.70 -0.41 -4.61
C ASP A 421 -39.48 0.96 -5.29
N ALA A 422 -40.06 2.05 -4.76
CA ALA A 422 -39.88 3.40 -5.28
C ALA A 422 -38.48 4.00 -4.98
N ALA A 423 -37.77 3.49 -3.98
CA ALA A 423 -36.43 3.95 -3.59
C ALA A 423 -35.28 3.37 -4.44
N ILE A 424 -35.57 2.43 -5.37
CA ILE A 424 -34.59 1.82 -6.29
C ILE A 424 -34.65 2.48 -7.69
N LEU A 425 -34.90 3.79 -7.76
CA LEU A 425 -34.66 4.59 -8.98
C LEU A 425 -33.50 5.56 -8.73
N PRO A 426 -32.36 5.44 -9.44
CA PRO A 426 -31.22 6.32 -9.22
C PRO A 426 -31.50 7.76 -9.67
N LEU A 427 -31.38 8.69 -8.72
CA LEU A 427 -30.90 10.04 -8.99
C LEU A 427 -29.48 9.95 -9.58
N CYS A 428 -29.29 10.44 -10.81
CA CYS A 428 -28.05 11.11 -11.18
C CYS A 428 -28.38 12.28 -12.12
N LEU A 429 -27.99 13.46 -11.63
CA LEU A 429 -28.13 14.79 -12.19
C LEU A 429 -27.26 15.01 -13.43
N ASP A 430 -27.74 15.94 -14.24
CA ASP A 430 -27.06 16.74 -15.26
C ASP A 430 -25.59 17.07 -14.98
N GLU A 431 -24.75 16.91 -16.01
CA GLU A 431 -23.65 17.84 -16.28
C GLU A 431 -23.68 18.21 -17.77
N SER A 432 -24.11 19.43 -18.04
CA SER A 432 -23.94 20.14 -19.30
C SER A 432 -23.02 21.34 -19.09
N GLU A 433 -22.22 21.62 -20.12
CA GLU A 433 -21.45 22.86 -20.37
C GLU A 433 -20.16 23.12 -19.58
N GLU A 434 -19.00 22.81 -20.20
CA GLU A 434 -17.91 23.80 -20.39
C GLU A 434 -16.88 23.29 -21.42
N ASN A 435 -16.91 23.79 -22.65
CA ASN A 435 -15.80 23.64 -23.60
C ASN A 435 -15.62 24.97 -24.34
N ALA A 436 -14.80 25.84 -23.75
CA ALA A 436 -14.35 27.07 -24.36
C ALA A 436 -13.12 26.81 -25.25
N SER A 437 -13.31 27.11 -26.54
CA SER A 437 -12.43 27.91 -27.40
C SER A 437 -10.90 27.81 -27.20
N TYR A 438 -10.23 27.21 -28.19
CA TYR A 438 -8.84 27.58 -28.53
C TYR A 438 -8.71 27.77 -30.05
N HIS A 439 -8.67 29.03 -30.46
CA HIS A 439 -8.11 29.50 -31.72
C HIS A 439 -6.60 29.73 -31.53
N PRO A 440 -5.72 29.41 -32.51
CA PRO A 440 -4.35 29.90 -32.52
C PRO A 440 -4.24 31.19 -33.34
N PRO A 441 -3.34 32.14 -32.99
CA PRO A 441 -2.85 33.13 -33.92
C PRO A 441 -1.43 32.79 -34.43
N SER A 442 -1.23 33.19 -35.68
CA SER A 442 -0.04 33.11 -36.51
C SER A 442 1.17 33.86 -35.96
N ASP A 443 2.37 33.31 -36.20
CA ASP A 443 3.44 33.91 -37.02
C ASP A 443 4.41 32.82 -37.50
#